data_AF-R4XK86-F1
#
_entry.id   AF-R4XK86-F1
#
_cell.length_a   1.000
_cell.length_b   1.000
_cell.length_c   1.000
_cell.angle_alpha   90.00
_cell.angle_beta   90.00
_cell.angle_gamma   90.00
#
_symmetry.space_group_name_H-M   'P 1'
#
loop_
_entity.id
_entity.type
_entity.pdbx_description
1 polymer ?
#
loop_
_entity_poly.entity_id
_entity_poly.type
_entity_poly.pdbx_seq_one_letter_code
_entity_poly.pdbx_strand_id
1 'polypeptide(L)'
;MSMATHVVQSSIRPNQVDFAGIAVRAAGLGCLLGVSLTTAFFITPATWPALACYVAALSLFHILEFWTTAAYNPENVKTDSFLLSSNGIAYWAAQATGVVEYLIVDHAKPAWHVNAYASGAFFAGLICLLTGQLIRSVAMAQAAQSFSHSLAYTKKEGHVLVTGGLYS
;
A
#
# COMPACT_ATOMS: atom_id res chain seq x y z
N MET A 1 -35.65 15.97 29.01
CA MET A 1 -34.78 17.14 28.84
C MET A 1 -33.33 16.64 28.79
N SER A 2 -32.71 16.78 27.62
CA SER A 2 -31.28 16.59 27.29
C SER A 2 -30.62 15.22 27.54
N MET A 3 -30.72 14.31 26.57
CA MET A 3 -29.76 13.21 26.39
C MET A 3 -29.68 12.81 24.91
N ALA A 4 -29.39 13.77 24.03
CA ALA A 4 -29.36 13.52 22.58
C ALA A 4 -28.44 14.48 21.78
N THR A 5 -27.32 14.92 22.35
CA THR A 5 -26.45 15.91 21.68
C THR A 5 -24.98 15.54 21.55
N HIS A 6 -24.58 14.30 21.85
CA HIS A 6 -23.18 13.86 21.63
C HIS A 6 -22.94 13.03 20.36
N VAL A 7 -23.95 12.80 19.53
CA VAL A 7 -23.82 11.99 18.29
C VAL A 7 -23.82 12.85 17.01
N VAL A 8 -23.98 14.18 17.11
CA VAL A 8 -24.24 15.06 15.94
C VAL A 8 -23.07 15.99 15.61
N GLN A 9 -21.81 15.54 15.68
CA GLN A 9 -20.69 16.44 15.33
C GLN A 9 -19.47 15.82 14.65
N SER A 10 -19.65 14.79 13.81
CA SER A 10 -18.57 14.29 12.94
C SER A 10 -18.81 14.50 11.43
N SER A 11 -19.87 15.22 11.03
CA SER A 11 -20.33 15.22 9.63
C SER A 11 -20.26 16.54 8.85
N ILE A 12 -19.57 17.61 9.29
CA ILE A 12 -19.48 18.84 8.46
C ILE A 12 -18.12 19.53 8.57
N ARG A 13 -17.10 18.97 7.89
CA ARG A 13 -16.06 19.75 7.19
C ARG A 13 -15.66 18.98 5.93
N PRO A 14 -16.30 19.22 4.78
CA PRO A 14 -15.74 18.72 3.53
C PRO A 14 -14.39 19.45 3.39
N ASN A 15 -13.30 18.70 3.26
CA ASN A 15 -11.96 19.22 2.95
C ASN A 15 -11.02 19.63 4.11
N GLN A 16 -11.13 19.05 5.30
CA GLN A 16 -10.00 19.10 6.25
C GLN A 16 -9.17 17.83 6.11
N VAL A 17 -7.94 18.00 5.63
CA VAL A 17 -6.93 16.95 5.59
C VAL A 17 -6.62 16.55 7.04
N ASP A 18 -6.85 15.28 7.38
CA ASP A 18 -6.51 14.73 8.68
C ASP A 18 -4.99 14.48 8.77
N PHE A 19 -4.26 15.54 9.08
CA PHE A 19 -2.79 15.51 9.18
C PHE A 19 -2.31 14.54 10.26
N ALA A 20 -3.01 14.43 11.38
CA ALA A 20 -2.66 13.49 12.44
C ALA A 20 -2.83 12.05 11.95
N GLY A 21 -3.94 11.75 11.27
CA GLY A 21 -4.17 10.45 10.67
C GLY A 21 -3.15 10.08 9.59
N ILE A 22 -2.71 11.05 8.79
CA ILE A 22 -1.64 10.86 7.80
C ILE A 22 -0.31 10.56 8.51
N ALA A 23 0.06 11.38 9.51
CA ALA A 23 1.33 11.24 10.22
C ALA A 23 1.45 9.88 10.91
N VAL A 24 0.39 9.41 11.60
CA VAL A 24 0.39 8.12 12.29
C VAL A 24 0.54 6.95 11.30
N ARG A 25 -0.14 7.00 10.15
CA ARG A 25 -0.05 5.95 9.12
C ARG A 25 1.33 5.94 8.45
N ALA A 26 1.85 7.12 8.09
CA ALA A 26 3.17 7.26 7.51
C ALA A 26 4.26 6.78 8.47
N ALA A 27 4.19 7.18 9.75
CA ALA A 27 5.14 6.74 10.77
C ALA A 27 5.04 5.22 10.99
N GLY A 28 3.84 4.68 11.13
CA GLY A 28 3.62 3.24 11.31
C GLY A 28 4.18 2.41 10.15
N LEU A 29 3.84 2.77 8.90
CA LEU A 29 4.35 2.10 7.71
C LEU A 29 5.87 2.29 7.55
N GLY A 30 6.40 3.46 7.89
CA GLY A 30 7.84 3.73 7.86
C GLY A 30 8.62 2.87 8.87
N CYS A 31 8.11 2.74 10.09
CA CYS A 31 8.67 1.84 11.10
C CYS A 31 8.60 0.38 10.66
N LEU A 32 7.45 -0.07 10.12
CA LEU A 32 7.28 -1.42 9.57
C LEU A 32 8.28 -1.70 8.44
N LEU A 33 8.43 -0.76 7.50
CA LEU A 33 9.42 -0.85 6.42
C LEU A 33 10.85 -0.98 6.96
N GLY A 34 11.23 -0.09 7.88
CA GLY A 34 12.57 -0.07 8.48
C GLY A 34 12.89 -1.37 9.23
N VAL A 35 12.02 -1.80 10.15
CA VAL A 35 12.21 -3.04 10.91
C VAL A 35 12.29 -4.25 9.99
N SER A 36 11.44 -4.29 8.96
CA SER A 36 11.40 -5.40 8.00
C SER A 36 12.68 -5.47 7.17
N LEU A 37 13.20 -4.34 6.67
CA LEU A 37 14.47 -4.31 5.94
C LEU A 37 15.65 -4.67 6.85
N THR A 38 15.69 -4.15 8.08
CA THR A 38 16.74 -4.51 9.03
C THR A 38 16.73 -6.02 9.33
N THR A 39 15.55 -6.60 9.51
CA THR A 39 15.40 -8.04 9.74
C THR A 39 15.82 -8.85 8.53
N ALA A 40 15.43 -8.42 7.32
CA ALA A 40 15.73 -9.14 6.09
C ALA A 40 17.23 -9.24 5.76
N PHE A 41 18.01 -8.20 6.11
CA PHE A 41 19.41 -8.07 5.68
C PHE A 41 20.46 -8.17 6.79
N PHE A 42 20.14 -7.87 8.04
CA PHE A 42 21.14 -7.71 9.10
C PHE A 42 20.98 -8.64 10.30
N ILE A 43 19.82 -9.28 10.45
CA ILE A 43 19.59 -10.22 11.55
C ILE A 43 19.85 -11.63 11.01
N THR A 44 20.91 -12.29 11.48
CA THR A 44 21.29 -13.65 11.05
C THR A 44 21.19 -14.65 12.21
N PRO A 45 20.63 -15.86 12.00
CA PRO A 45 19.74 -16.21 10.90
C PRO A 45 18.35 -15.64 11.22
N ALA A 46 17.90 -14.61 10.50
CA ALA A 46 16.50 -14.21 10.57
C ALA A 46 15.66 -15.44 10.27
N THR A 47 14.65 -15.71 11.10
CA THR A 47 13.83 -16.90 10.95
C THR A 47 13.05 -16.89 9.64
N TRP A 48 12.71 -15.71 9.07
CA TRP A 48 11.94 -15.61 7.82
C TRP A 48 12.34 -14.40 6.95
N PRO A 49 13.53 -14.41 6.32
CA PRO A 49 14.02 -13.28 5.53
C PRO A 49 13.09 -12.89 4.37
N ALA A 50 12.52 -13.87 3.67
CA ALA A 50 11.59 -13.61 2.56
C ALA A 50 10.28 -12.96 3.03
N LEU A 51 9.75 -13.36 4.20
CA LEU A 51 8.57 -12.74 4.81
C LEU A 51 8.87 -11.29 5.21
N ALA A 52 10.06 -11.02 5.74
CA ALA A 52 10.48 -9.66 6.03
C ALA A 52 10.56 -8.80 4.76
N CYS A 53 11.12 -9.30 3.66
CA CYS A 53 11.08 -8.62 2.36
C CYS A 53 9.64 -8.37 1.87
N TYR A 54 8.73 -9.32 2.07
CA TYR A 54 7.32 -9.18 1.71
C TYR A 54 6.63 -8.05 2.49
N VAL A 55 6.81 -7.99 3.82
CA VAL A 55 6.24 -6.92 4.66
C VAL A 55 6.87 -5.56 4.34
N ALA A 56 8.17 -5.52 4.04
CA ALA A 56 8.84 -4.31 3.56
C ALA A 56 8.20 -3.82 2.25
N ALA A 57 8.02 -4.71 1.27
CA ALA A 57 7.43 -4.36 -0.02
C ALA A 57 5.98 -3.87 0.09
N LEU A 58 5.16 -4.50 0.94
CA LEU A 58 3.81 -4.05 1.26
C LEU A 58 3.79 -2.66 1.90
N SER A 59 4.66 -2.43 2.88
CA SER A 59 4.75 -1.14 3.56
C SER A 59 5.15 -0.03 2.58
N LEU A 60 6.11 -0.33 1.70
CA LEU A 60 6.55 0.59 0.65
C LEU A 60 5.44 0.86 -0.37
N PHE A 61 4.67 -0.15 -0.80
CA PHE A 61 3.52 0.01 -1.69
C PHE A 61 2.53 1.04 -1.13
N HIS A 62 2.11 0.89 0.13
CA HIS A 62 1.15 1.79 0.77
C HIS A 62 1.70 3.22 0.95
N ILE A 63 3.00 3.37 1.23
CA ILE A 63 3.65 4.68 1.30
C ILE A 63 3.69 5.34 -0.07
N LEU A 64 4.13 4.60 -1.11
CA LEU A 64 4.26 5.12 -2.47
C LEU A 64 2.90 5.53 -3.03
N GLU A 65 1.85 4.79 -2.72
CA GLU A 65 0.49 5.11 -3.13
C GLU A 65 0.02 6.47 -2.58
N PHE A 66 0.26 6.71 -1.30
CA PHE A 66 -0.05 7.99 -0.69
C PHE A 66 0.84 9.09 -1.27
N TRP A 67 2.13 8.83 -1.40
CA TRP A 67 3.11 9.80 -1.92
C TRP A 67 2.79 10.26 -3.34
N THR A 68 2.52 9.34 -4.26
CA THR A 68 2.18 9.67 -5.65
C THR A 68 0.87 10.45 -5.71
N THR A 69 -0.13 10.07 -4.91
CA THR A 69 -1.39 10.81 -4.82
C THR A 69 -1.17 12.22 -4.29
N ALA A 70 -0.38 12.38 -3.23
CA ALA A 70 -0.06 13.69 -2.66
C ALA A 70 0.71 14.59 -3.65
N ALA A 71 1.61 14.00 -4.44
CA ALA A 71 2.44 14.73 -5.40
C ALA A 71 1.68 15.18 -6.66
N TYR A 72 0.82 14.31 -7.21
CA TYR A 72 0.19 14.53 -8.52
C TYR A 72 -1.32 14.83 -8.45
N ASN A 73 -1.98 14.55 -7.33
CA ASN A 73 -3.40 14.84 -7.11
C ASN A 73 -3.69 15.32 -5.67
N PRO A 74 -3.08 16.45 -5.24
CA PRO A 74 -3.18 16.94 -3.86
C PRO A 74 -4.61 17.34 -3.46
N GLU A 75 -5.48 17.67 -4.42
CA GLU A 75 -6.87 18.04 -4.15
C GLU A 75 -7.72 16.85 -3.68
N ASN A 76 -7.35 15.63 -4.09
CA ASN A 76 -8.09 14.41 -3.75
C ASN A 76 -7.35 13.54 -2.71
N VAL A 77 -6.21 13.99 -2.18
CA VAL A 77 -5.43 13.20 -1.21
C VAL A 77 -6.14 13.12 0.14
N LYS A 78 -6.24 11.91 0.69
CA LYS A 78 -6.89 11.63 1.98
C LYS A 78 -6.09 10.58 2.75
N THR A 79 -6.45 10.37 4.01
CA THR A 79 -5.93 9.23 4.80
C THR A 79 -6.22 7.87 4.15
N ASP A 80 -7.29 7.76 3.38
CA ASP A 80 -7.62 6.54 2.60
C ASP A 80 -6.73 6.35 1.36
N SER A 81 -5.95 7.37 0.95
CA SER A 81 -5.00 7.25 -0.17
C SER A 81 -3.81 6.35 0.15
N PHE A 82 -3.60 5.98 1.42
CA PHE A 82 -2.68 4.89 1.80
C PHE A 82 -3.20 3.51 1.38
N LEU A 83 -4.48 3.38 1.00
CA LEU A 83 -5.13 2.11 0.66
C LEU A 83 -5.15 1.05 1.78
N LEU A 84 -5.04 1.47 3.04
CA LEU A 84 -5.11 0.55 4.18
C LEU A 84 -6.55 0.10 4.47
N SER A 85 -7.51 1.02 4.42
CA SER A 85 -8.93 0.78 4.70
C SER A 85 -9.77 0.56 3.44
N SER A 86 -9.38 1.18 2.33
CA SER A 86 -10.19 1.27 1.11
C SER A 86 -10.07 0.07 0.17
N ASN A 87 -9.07 -0.80 0.33
CA ASN A 87 -8.95 -2.05 -0.45
C ASN A 87 -10.03 -3.10 -0.09
N GLY A 88 -10.70 -2.95 1.05
CA GLY A 88 -11.72 -3.88 1.53
C GLY A 88 -11.17 -5.16 2.17
N ILE A 89 -12.06 -5.97 2.72
CA ILE A 89 -11.69 -7.16 3.51
C ILE A 89 -11.08 -8.28 2.68
N ALA A 90 -11.51 -8.44 1.42
CA ALA A 90 -11.01 -9.49 0.53
C ALA A 90 -9.50 -9.34 0.26
N TYR A 91 -9.02 -8.11 0.11
CA TYR A 91 -7.60 -7.82 -0.01
C TYR A 91 -6.82 -8.30 1.22
N TRP A 92 -7.24 -7.90 2.42
CA TRP A 92 -6.57 -8.30 3.65
C TRP A 92 -6.61 -9.80 3.89
N ALA A 93 -7.72 -10.45 3.53
CA ALA A 93 -7.84 -11.91 3.58
C ALA A 93 -6.84 -12.60 2.65
N ALA A 94 -6.64 -12.09 1.43
CA ALA A 94 -5.64 -12.62 0.50
C ALA A 94 -4.21 -12.46 1.04
N GLN A 95 -3.87 -11.27 1.56
CA GLN A 95 -2.55 -11.04 2.17
C GLN A 95 -2.31 -11.96 3.38
N ALA A 96 -3.30 -12.10 4.26
CA ALA A 96 -3.22 -12.98 5.42
C ALA A 96 -3.07 -14.44 5.01
N THR A 97 -3.79 -14.88 3.96
CA THR A 97 -3.70 -16.25 3.44
C THR A 97 -2.29 -16.54 2.93
N GLY A 98 -1.67 -15.62 2.17
CA GLY A 98 -0.30 -15.78 1.69
C GLY A 98 0.74 -15.85 2.83
N VAL A 99 0.56 -15.08 3.90
CA VAL A 99 1.40 -15.16 5.10
C VAL A 99 1.22 -16.51 5.81
N VAL A 100 -0.02 -16.96 6.00
CA VAL A 100 -0.31 -18.26 6.63
C VAL A 100 0.26 -19.41 5.81
N GLU A 101 0.09 -19.39 4.49
CA GLU A 101 0.69 -20.37 3.58
C GLU A 101 2.21 -20.41 3.76
N TYR A 102 2.87 -19.25 3.73
CA TYR A 102 4.32 -19.16 3.92
C TYR A 102 4.76 -19.80 5.24
N LEU A 103 4.07 -19.51 6.35
CA LEU A 103 4.39 -20.07 7.67
C LEU A 103 4.15 -21.58 7.75
N ILE A 104 3.09 -22.10 7.11
CA ILE A 104 2.82 -23.54 7.05
C ILE A 104 3.92 -24.26 6.26
N VAL A 105 4.28 -23.73 5.09
CA VAL A 105 5.34 -24.32 4.24
C VAL A 105 6.68 -24.26 4.94
N ASP A 106 7.00 -23.13 5.59
CA ASP A 106 8.24 -22.98 6.36
C ASP A 106 8.34 -23.99 7.49
N HIS A 107 7.25 -24.19 8.25
CA HIS A 107 7.22 -25.19 9.32
C HIS A 107 7.31 -26.63 8.81
N ALA A 108 6.59 -26.96 7.73
CA ALA A 108 6.53 -28.32 7.20
C ALA A 108 7.75 -28.72 6.36
N LYS A 109 8.39 -27.75 5.69
CA LYS A 109 9.46 -27.91 4.70
C LYS A 109 10.43 -26.71 4.74
N PRO A 110 11.13 -26.47 5.86
CA PRO A 110 11.99 -25.28 6.01
C PRO A 110 13.07 -25.22 4.94
N ALA A 111 13.59 -26.38 4.50
CA ALA A 111 14.58 -26.52 3.43
C ALA A 111 14.20 -25.82 2.11
N TRP A 112 12.91 -25.62 1.82
CA TRP A 112 12.44 -24.92 0.63
C TRP A 112 12.74 -23.42 0.68
N HIS A 113 12.90 -22.86 1.89
CA HIS A 113 13.19 -21.44 2.10
C HIS A 113 14.65 -21.16 2.46
N VAL A 114 15.46 -22.19 2.78
CA VAL A 114 16.88 -22.06 3.18
C VAL A 114 17.76 -21.40 2.09
N ASN A 115 17.26 -21.32 0.85
CA ASN A 115 17.91 -20.60 -0.26
C ASN A 115 16.94 -19.66 -1.00
N ALA A 116 15.94 -19.10 -0.29
CA ALA A 116 14.95 -18.21 -0.92
C ALA A 116 15.60 -17.11 -1.77
N TYR A 117 16.64 -16.45 -1.25
CA TYR A 117 17.39 -15.40 -1.96
C TYR A 117 18.26 -15.90 -3.12
N ALA A 118 18.55 -17.19 -3.20
CA ALA A 118 19.29 -17.80 -4.31
C ALA A 118 18.35 -18.41 -5.37
N SER A 119 17.04 -18.44 -5.11
CA SER A 119 16.05 -18.99 -6.04
C SER A 119 15.75 -18.00 -7.17
N GLY A 120 15.68 -18.50 -8.41
CA GLY A 120 15.23 -17.69 -9.55
C GLY A 120 13.81 -17.14 -9.36
N ALA A 121 12.96 -17.87 -8.62
CA ALA A 121 11.60 -17.45 -8.28
C ALA A 121 11.57 -16.16 -7.44
N PHE A 122 12.49 -16.00 -6.48
CA PHE A 122 12.58 -14.78 -5.68
C PHE A 122 12.90 -13.56 -6.54
N PHE A 123 13.91 -13.67 -7.42
CA PHE A 123 14.28 -12.56 -8.32
C PHE A 123 13.18 -12.26 -9.34
N ALA A 124 12.52 -13.28 -9.89
CA ALA A 124 11.38 -13.09 -10.78
C ALA A 124 10.23 -12.35 -10.07
N GLY A 125 9.93 -12.72 -8.82
CA GLY A 125 8.96 -12.03 -7.98
C GLY A 125 9.36 -10.57 -7.69
N LEU A 126 10.62 -10.33 -7.36
CA LEU A 126 11.14 -8.99 -7.11
C LEU A 126 11.05 -8.10 -8.36
N ILE A 127 11.45 -8.62 -9.54
CA ILE A 127 11.34 -7.89 -10.81
C ILE A 127 9.87 -7.57 -11.09
N CYS A 128 8.99 -8.55 -10.98
CA CYS A 128 7.55 -8.37 -11.19
C CYS A 128 6.98 -7.28 -10.26
N LEU A 129 7.35 -7.31 -8.97
CA LEU A 129 6.92 -6.34 -7.98
C LEU A 129 7.41 -4.92 -8.32
N LEU A 130 8.69 -4.76 -8.63
CA LEU A 130 9.28 -3.45 -8.94
C LEU A 130 8.69 -2.88 -10.23
N THR A 131 8.54 -3.70 -11.28
CA THR A 131 7.93 -3.29 -12.54
C THR A 131 6.46 -2.91 -12.34
N GLY A 132 5.70 -3.73 -11.61
CA GLY A 132 4.29 -3.44 -11.31
C GLY A 132 4.12 -2.14 -10.52
N GLN A 133 4.95 -1.92 -9.50
CA GLN A 133 4.93 -0.67 -8.72
C GLN A 133 5.32 0.53 -9.59
N LEU A 134 6.33 0.40 -10.45
CA LEU A 134 6.75 1.47 -11.34
C LEU A 134 5.62 1.87 -12.31
N ILE A 135 5.02 0.89 -12.99
CA ILE A 135 3.89 1.10 -13.89
C ILE A 135 2.76 1.80 -13.15
N ARG A 136 2.42 1.33 -11.93
CA ARG A 136 1.38 1.95 -11.11
C ARG A 136 1.68 3.41 -10.79
N SER A 137 2.86 3.71 -10.24
CA SER A 137 3.23 5.07 -9.86
C SER A 137 3.27 6.02 -11.06
N VAL A 138 3.80 5.57 -12.20
CA VAL A 138 3.86 6.38 -13.44
C VAL A 138 2.46 6.60 -14.01
N ALA A 139 1.59 5.58 -14.00
CA ALA A 139 0.22 5.70 -14.46
C ALA A 139 -0.58 6.68 -13.58
N MET A 140 -0.40 6.65 -12.26
CA MET A 140 -0.99 7.63 -11.35
C MET A 140 -0.48 9.05 -11.62
N ALA A 141 0.84 9.20 -11.85
CA ALA A 141 1.44 10.49 -12.15
C ALA A 141 0.94 11.08 -13.50
N GLN A 142 0.80 10.24 -14.52
CA GLN A 142 0.29 10.65 -15.84
C GLN A 142 -1.21 10.98 -15.82
N ALA A 143 -2.00 10.24 -15.04
CA ALA A 143 -3.43 10.53 -14.89
C ALA A 143 -3.70 11.74 -13.98
N ALA A 144 -2.82 12.02 -13.01
CA ALA A 144 -2.86 13.19 -12.13
C ALA A 144 -4.27 13.44 -11.54
N GLN A 145 -4.87 14.62 -11.81
CA GLN A 145 -6.21 14.98 -11.34
C GLN A 145 -7.33 14.08 -11.89
N SER A 146 -7.10 13.41 -13.01
CA SER A 146 -8.04 12.41 -13.55
C SER A 146 -7.97 11.06 -12.83
N PHE A 147 -6.95 10.82 -11.99
CA PHE A 147 -6.85 9.59 -11.20
C PHE A 147 -7.74 9.64 -9.96
N SER A 148 -8.42 8.53 -9.66
CA SER A 148 -9.20 8.35 -8.43
C SER A 148 -9.14 6.89 -7.97
N HIS A 149 -8.92 6.67 -6.67
CA HIS A 149 -8.95 5.32 -6.08
C HIS A 149 -10.34 4.68 -6.12
N SER A 150 -11.39 5.48 -6.22
CA SER A 150 -12.77 5.01 -6.36
C SER A 150 -13.31 5.34 -7.75
N LEU A 151 -14.09 4.43 -8.33
CA LEU A 151 -14.75 4.66 -9.60
C LEU A 151 -15.69 5.86 -9.51
N ALA A 152 -15.51 6.81 -10.42
CA ALA A 152 -16.40 7.95 -10.56
C ALA A 152 -17.52 7.60 -11.53
N TYR A 153 -18.77 7.66 -11.06
CA TYR A 153 -19.96 7.43 -11.89
C TYR A 153 -20.47 8.70 -12.57
N THR A 154 -19.88 9.85 -12.24
CA THR A 154 -20.24 11.17 -12.79
C THR A 154 -18.96 11.92 -13.14
N LYS A 155 -18.96 12.59 -14.30
CA LYS A 155 -17.82 13.39 -14.73
C LYS A 155 -17.65 14.60 -13.82
N LYS A 156 -16.49 14.71 -13.16
CA LYS A 156 -16.10 15.89 -12.38
C LYS A 156 -15.57 16.99 -13.31
N GLU A 157 -15.72 18.25 -12.89
CA GLU A 157 -15.00 19.36 -13.51
C GLU A 157 -13.49 19.10 -13.42
N GLY A 158 -12.75 19.35 -14.50
CA GLY A 158 -11.32 19.04 -14.58
C GLY A 158 -10.96 17.60 -14.99
N HIS A 159 -11.93 16.66 -15.03
CA HIS A 159 -11.66 15.29 -15.49
C HIS A 159 -11.44 15.24 -17.00
N VAL A 160 -10.21 14.98 -17.42
CA VAL A 160 -9.78 14.86 -18.82
C VAL A 160 -9.36 13.44 -19.16
N LEU A 161 -9.58 13.04 -20.42
CA LEU A 161 -9.13 11.75 -20.92
C LEU A 161 -7.61 11.80 -21.15
N VAL A 162 -6.88 10.85 -20.58
CA VAL A 162 -5.42 10.73 -20.73
C VAL A 162 -5.11 9.56 -21.65
N THR A 163 -4.47 9.84 -22.79
CA THR A 163 -4.12 8.85 -23.85
C THR A 163 -2.63 8.84 -24.18
N GLY A 164 -1.81 9.51 -23.38
CA GLY A 164 -0.37 9.60 -23.58
C GLY A 164 0.41 8.73 -22.59
N GLY A 165 1.65 8.38 -22.94
CA GLY A 165 2.55 7.66 -22.05
C GLY A 165 2.16 6.20 -21.89
N LEU A 166 1.87 5.75 -20.66
CA LEU A 166 1.43 4.38 -20.40
C LEU A 166 -0.01 4.11 -20.87
N TYR A 167 -0.77 5.15 -21.20
CA TYR A 167 -2.17 5.07 -21.62
C TYR A 167 -2.35 5.05 -23.15
N SER A 168 -1.27 4.93 -23.93
CA SER A 168 -1.29 4.83 -25.40
C SER A 168 -1.31 3.39 -25.91
#